data_AF-A0A7X6YWD9-F1
#
_entry.id   AF-A0A7X6YWD9-F1
#
_cell.length_a   1.000
_cell.length_b   1.000
_cell.length_c   1.000
_cell.angle_alpha   90.00
_cell.angle_beta   90.00
_cell.angle_gamma   90.00
#
_symmetry.space_group_name_H-M   'P 1'
#
loop_
_entity.id
_entity.type
_entity.pdbx_description
1 polymer ?
#
loop_
_entity_poly.entity_id
_entity_poly.type
_entity_poly.pdbx_seq_one_letter_code
_entity_poly.pdbx_strand_id
1 'polypeptide(L)'
;MSEAGREMEDIFAQIGAVLDAAEAGDLDTVYDHRAAIVSMYAQAMVEFHFEERHLDWLNELIAAVEDDDIAACRRVLNSETDTDLVFLASQFAAVMAGFFHHDECLTVVQAIGLQALLRGLGTARGQ
;
A
#
# COMPACT_ATOMS: atom_id res chain seq x y z
N MET A 1 -30.92 3.27 6.17
CA MET A 1 -29.57 3.02 5.63
C MET A 1 -28.60 3.24 6.77
N SER A 2 -27.71 2.28 7.05
CA SER A 2 -26.69 2.42 8.09
C SER A 2 -25.59 3.38 7.62
N GLU A 3 -24.87 3.97 8.56
CA GLU A 3 -23.73 4.86 8.32
C GLU A 3 -22.65 4.17 7.47
N ALA A 4 -22.28 2.93 7.81
CA ALA A 4 -21.36 2.11 7.02
C ALA A 4 -21.86 1.80 5.60
N GLY A 5 -23.18 1.72 5.40
CA GLY A 5 -23.75 1.53 4.06
C GLY A 5 -23.57 2.76 3.17
N ARG A 6 -23.64 3.96 3.77
CA ARG A 6 -23.46 5.23 3.05
C ARG A 6 -22.00 5.48 2.70
N GLU A 7 -21.09 5.19 3.62
CA GLU A 7 -19.65 5.30 3.41
C GLU A 7 -19.17 4.40 2.26
N MET A 8 -19.66 3.16 2.20
CA MET A 8 -19.36 2.25 1.11
C MET A 8 -19.92 2.70 -0.25
N GLU A 9 -21.12 3.28 -0.29
CA GLU A 9 -21.67 3.88 -1.51
C GLU A 9 -20.83 5.06 -2.01
N ASP A 10 -20.36 5.92 -1.09
CA ASP A 10 -19.50 7.05 -1.42
C ASP A 10 -18.14 6.58 -1.98
N ILE A 11 -17.56 5.51 -1.42
CA ILE A 11 -16.34 4.87 -1.94
C ILE A 11 -16.55 4.36 -3.36
N PHE A 12 -17.63 3.61 -3.62
CA PHE A 12 -17.92 3.11 -4.97
C PHE A 12 -18.18 4.22 -5.97
N ALA A 13 -18.80 5.32 -5.56
CA ALA A 13 -19.00 6.49 -6.41
C ALA A 13 -17.66 7.12 -6.81
N GLN A 14 -16.70 7.25 -5.89
CA GLN A 14 -15.37 7.75 -6.18
C GLN A 14 -14.58 6.83 -7.11
N ILE A 15 -14.67 5.50 -6.89
CA ILE A 15 -14.05 4.51 -7.79
C ILE A 15 -14.64 4.64 -9.20
N GLY A 16 -15.97 4.70 -9.31
CA GLY A 16 -16.66 4.88 -10.59
C GLY A 16 -16.22 6.14 -11.33
N ALA A 17 -16.17 7.28 -10.64
CA ALA A 17 -15.72 8.54 -11.21
C ALA A 17 -14.31 8.46 -11.83
N VAL A 18 -13.37 7.78 -11.16
CA VAL A 18 -12.01 7.59 -11.68
C VAL A 18 -11.98 6.69 -12.91
N LEU A 19 -12.72 5.57 -12.88
CA LEU A 19 -12.76 4.64 -14.00
C LEU A 19 -13.43 5.24 -15.24
N ASP A 20 -14.54 5.96 -15.05
CA ASP A 20 -15.25 6.66 -16.12
C ASP A 20 -14.37 7.76 -16.73
N ALA A 21 -13.67 8.54 -15.90
CA ALA A 21 -12.71 9.55 -16.35
C ALA A 21 -11.55 8.93 -17.14
N ALA A 22 -11.02 7.80 -16.67
CA ALA A 22 -9.96 7.08 -17.37
C ALA A 22 -10.42 6.56 -18.75
N GLU A 23 -11.65 6.02 -18.85
CA GLU A 23 -12.23 5.60 -20.14
C GLU A 23 -12.43 6.78 -21.10
N ALA A 24 -12.83 7.94 -20.57
CA ALA A 24 -13.00 9.17 -21.34
C ALA A 24 -11.68 9.86 -21.71
N GLY A 25 -10.53 9.42 -21.17
CA GLY A 25 -9.23 10.08 -21.33
C GLY A 25 -9.08 11.38 -20.55
N ASP A 26 -9.93 11.62 -19.55
CA ASP A 26 -9.91 12.79 -18.68
C ASP A 26 -8.90 12.59 -17.55
N LEU A 27 -7.63 12.87 -17.86
CA LEU A 27 -6.53 12.70 -16.91
C LEU A 27 -6.56 13.71 -15.76
N ASP A 28 -7.21 14.87 -15.93
CA ASP A 28 -7.32 15.89 -14.88
C ASP A 28 -8.24 15.37 -13.77
N THR A 29 -9.41 14.82 -14.10
CA THR A 29 -10.29 14.19 -13.12
C THR A 29 -9.61 12.99 -12.43
N VAL A 30 -8.92 12.13 -13.18
CA VAL A 30 -8.14 11.02 -12.59
C VAL A 30 -7.10 11.56 -11.59
N TYR A 31 -6.41 12.63 -11.96
CA TYR A 31 -5.42 13.27 -11.11
C TYR A 31 -6.07 13.84 -9.85
N ASP A 32 -7.20 14.54 -9.95
CA ASP A 32 -7.90 15.15 -8.82
C ASP A 32 -8.37 14.12 -7.78
N HIS A 33 -8.76 12.92 -8.23
CA HIS A 33 -9.21 11.84 -7.35
C HIS A 33 -8.08 10.98 -6.78
N ARG A 34 -6.84 11.09 -7.29
CA ARG A 34 -5.75 10.14 -6.97
C ARG A 34 -5.48 10.00 -5.47
N ALA A 35 -5.49 11.10 -4.72
CA ALA A 35 -5.21 11.09 -3.28
C ALA A 35 -6.32 10.39 -2.49
N ALA A 36 -7.57 10.58 -2.88
CA ALA A 36 -8.70 9.90 -2.25
C ALA A 36 -8.64 8.39 -2.50
N ILE A 37 -8.36 7.96 -3.74
CA ILE A 37 -8.18 6.54 -4.08
C ILE A 37 -7.06 5.91 -3.26
N VAL A 38 -5.90 6.56 -3.18
CA VAL A 38 -4.75 6.04 -2.42
C VAL A 38 -5.08 5.92 -0.93
N SER A 39 -5.75 6.91 -0.33
CA SER A 39 -6.19 6.84 1.06
C SER A 39 -7.18 5.70 1.31
N MET A 40 -8.14 5.48 0.41
CA MET A 40 -9.09 4.36 0.53
C MET A 40 -8.38 3.01 0.40
N TYR A 41 -7.43 2.90 -0.54
CA TYR A 41 -6.60 1.70 -0.68
C TYR A 41 -5.79 1.43 0.58
N ALA A 42 -5.16 2.47 1.16
CA ALA A 42 -4.40 2.37 2.41
C ALA A 42 -5.27 1.86 3.57
N GLN A 43 -6.44 2.45 3.76
CA GLN A 43 -7.39 2.05 4.80
C GLN A 43 -7.82 0.59 4.63
N ALA A 44 -8.20 0.19 3.41
CA ALA A 44 -8.59 -1.20 3.13
C ALA A 44 -7.43 -2.18 3.39
N MET A 45 -6.20 -1.84 2.99
CA MET A 45 -5.04 -2.69 3.24
C MET A 45 -4.83 -2.90 4.74
N VAL A 46 -4.89 -1.83 5.53
CA VAL A 46 -4.74 -1.89 6.99
C VAL A 46 -5.83 -2.75 7.61
N GLU A 47 -7.09 -2.52 7.24
CA GLU A 47 -8.25 -3.20 7.83
C GLU A 47 -8.30 -4.70 7.53
N PHE A 48 -7.96 -5.11 6.30
CA PHE A 48 -8.13 -6.51 5.87
C PHE A 48 -6.90 -7.38 6.06
N HIS A 49 -5.70 -6.80 6.13
CA HIS A 49 -4.46 -7.58 6.03
C HIS A 49 -3.53 -7.45 7.24
N PHE A 50 -3.76 -6.49 8.15
CA PHE A 50 -2.88 -6.28 9.30
C PHE A 50 -3.64 -6.38 10.61
N GLU A 51 -3.13 -7.21 11.52
CA GLU A 51 -3.62 -7.24 12.90
C GLU A 51 -3.19 -5.97 13.66
N GLU A 52 -3.95 -5.60 14.71
CA GLU A 52 -3.71 -4.40 15.52
C GLU A 52 -2.26 -4.27 16.02
N ARG A 53 -1.62 -5.40 16.36
CA ARG A 53 -0.22 -5.43 16.82
C ARG A 53 0.82 -5.00 15.78
N HIS A 54 0.46 -4.98 14.50
CA HIS A 54 1.35 -4.57 13.41
C HIS A 54 1.12 -3.12 12.97
N LEU A 55 0.13 -2.42 13.53
CA LEU A 55 -0.20 -1.06 13.10
C LEU A 55 0.93 -0.07 13.38
N ASP A 56 1.59 -0.16 14.52
CA ASP A 56 2.73 0.71 14.84
C ASP A 56 3.90 0.51 13.88
N TRP A 57 4.19 -0.75 13.54
CA TRP A 57 5.21 -1.11 12.56
C TRP A 57 4.85 -0.59 11.15
N LEU A 58 3.59 -0.74 10.76
CA LEU A 58 3.10 -0.25 9.46
C LEU A 58 3.14 1.27 9.39
N ASN A 59 2.74 1.97 10.46
CA ASN A 59 2.81 3.42 10.55
C ASN A 59 4.25 3.93 10.48
N GLU A 60 5.21 3.25 11.12
CA GLU A 60 6.63 3.58 11.00
C GLU A 60 7.12 3.43 9.54
N LEU A 61 6.67 2.38 8.84
CA LEU A 61 6.99 2.18 7.42
C LEU A 61 6.39 3.29 6.55
N ILE A 62 5.12 3.65 6.76
CA ILE A 62 4.45 4.72 5.99
C ILE A 62 5.18 6.04 6.20
N ALA A 63 5.50 6.41 7.44
CA ALA A 63 6.24 7.63 7.74
C ALA A 63 7.61 7.65 7.05
N ALA A 64 8.33 6.52 7.06
CA ALA A 64 9.61 6.40 6.36
C ALA A 64 9.47 6.56 4.83
N VAL A 65 8.38 6.08 4.23
CA VAL A 65 8.09 6.26 2.80
C VAL A 65 7.73 7.70 2.48
N GLU A 66 6.90 8.34 3.31
CA GLU A 66 6.50 9.75 3.20
C GLU A 66 7.72 10.70 3.29
N ASP A 67 8.70 10.35 4.13
CA ASP A 67 9.93 11.12 4.31
C ASP A 67 11.04 10.78 3.28
N ASP A 68 10.79 9.86 2.34
CA ASP A 68 11.78 9.30 1.41
C ASP A 68 13.03 8.70 2.12
N ASP A 69 12.87 8.22 3.36
CA ASP A 69 13.96 7.61 4.13
C ASP A 69 14.09 6.11 3.80
N ILE A 70 14.84 5.84 2.73
CA ILE A 70 15.17 4.50 2.27
C ILE A 70 15.83 3.65 3.37
N ALA A 71 16.66 4.27 4.22
CA ALA A 71 17.35 3.55 5.27
C ALA A 71 16.39 3.13 6.39
N ALA A 72 15.44 3.99 6.75
CA ALA A 72 14.35 3.64 7.66
C ALA A 72 13.44 2.57 7.07
N CYS A 73 12.99 2.71 5.82
CA CYS A 73 12.18 1.69 5.14
C CYS A 73 12.83 0.31 5.21
N ARG A 74 14.13 0.22 4.89
CA ARG A 74 14.90 -1.02 5.00
C ARG A 74 14.94 -1.55 6.42
N ARG A 75 15.17 -0.70 7.42
CA ARG A 75 15.25 -1.13 8.82
C ARG A 75 13.91 -1.69 9.30
N VAL A 76 12.81 -0.98 9.04
CA VAL A 76 11.46 -1.35 9.44
C VAL A 76 11.03 -2.67 8.77
N LEU A 77 11.17 -2.78 7.45
CA LEU A 77 10.78 -4.02 6.77
C LEU A 77 11.60 -5.25 7.21
N ASN A 78 12.86 -5.05 7.61
CA ASN A 78 13.71 -6.15 8.11
C ASN A 78 13.51 -6.47 9.60
N SER A 79 12.73 -5.68 10.35
CA SER A 79 12.41 -6.01 11.75
C SER A 79 11.30 -7.04 11.87
N GLU A 80 10.52 -7.25 10.81
CA GLU A 80 9.49 -8.30 10.74
C GLU A 80 10.08 -9.56 10.08
N THR A 81 9.69 -10.71 10.63
CA THR A 81 10.15 -12.05 10.22
C THR A 81 9.12 -12.79 9.37
N ASP A 82 7.84 -12.47 9.50
CA ASP A 82 6.77 -13.02 8.67
C ASP A 82 6.93 -12.51 7.23
N THR A 83 7.27 -13.42 6.32
CA THR A 83 7.53 -13.08 4.92
C THR A 83 6.29 -12.62 4.17
N ASP A 84 5.11 -13.08 4.56
CA ASP A 84 3.86 -12.70 3.90
C ASP A 84 3.47 -11.28 4.31
N LEU A 85 3.62 -10.94 5.60
CA LEU A 85 3.42 -9.58 6.09
C LEU A 85 4.44 -8.61 5.47
N VAL A 86 5.73 -8.97 5.42
CA VAL A 86 6.76 -8.13 4.77
C VAL A 86 6.44 -7.92 3.30
N PHE A 87 6.01 -8.96 2.60
CA PHE A 87 5.61 -8.83 1.20
C PHE A 87 4.42 -7.88 1.05
N LEU A 88 3.34 -8.06 1.80
CA LEU A 88 2.17 -7.20 1.72
C LEU A 88 2.49 -5.73 2.08
N ALA A 89 3.22 -5.51 3.17
CA ALA A 89 3.63 -4.17 3.60
C ALA A 89 4.52 -3.48 2.54
N SER A 90 5.39 -4.23 1.86
CA SER A 90 6.21 -3.69 0.78
C SER A 90 5.41 -3.27 -0.45
N GLN A 91 4.33 -4.00 -0.79
CA GLN A 91 3.46 -3.63 -1.91
C GLN A 91 2.70 -2.35 -1.57
N PHE A 92 2.21 -2.25 -0.33
CA PHE A 92 1.55 -1.05 0.13
C PHE A 92 2.51 0.15 0.16
N ALA A 93 3.72 -0.02 0.71
CA ALA A 93 4.78 0.99 0.67
C ALA A 93 5.12 1.44 -0.76
N ALA A 94 5.12 0.52 -1.73
CA ALA A 94 5.36 0.86 -3.14
C ALA A 94 4.24 1.74 -3.73
N VAL A 95 2.98 1.48 -3.39
CA VAL A 95 1.84 2.34 -3.79
C VAL A 95 2.01 3.74 -3.23
N MET A 96 2.37 3.86 -1.95
CA MET A 96 2.60 5.17 -1.30
C MET A 96 3.80 5.90 -1.91
N ALA A 97 4.93 5.22 -2.10
CA ALA A 97 6.12 5.81 -2.72
C ALA A 97 5.83 6.31 -4.15
N GLY A 98 5.07 5.55 -4.93
CA GLY A 98 4.65 5.97 -6.27
C GLY A 98 3.74 7.20 -6.26
N PHE A 99 2.84 7.30 -5.28
CA PHE A 99 1.99 8.48 -5.08
C PHE A 99 2.81 9.74 -4.73
N PHE A 100 3.86 9.60 -3.92
CA PHE A 100 4.77 10.70 -3.57
C PHE A 100 5.88 10.94 -4.59
N HIS A 101 5.97 10.14 -5.66
CA HIS A 101 7.03 10.21 -6.67
C HIS A 101 8.44 9.92 -6.11
N HIS A 102 8.54 9.03 -5.14
CA HIS A 102 9.81 8.57 -4.55
C HIS A 102 10.32 7.30 -5.27
N ASP A 103 10.82 7.46 -6.49
CA ASP A 103 11.14 6.35 -7.40
C ASP A 103 12.20 5.38 -6.85
N GLU A 104 13.25 5.91 -6.21
CA GLU A 104 14.30 5.10 -5.58
C GLU A 104 13.75 4.32 -4.37
N CYS A 105 12.95 4.97 -3.52
CA CYS A 105 12.30 4.32 -2.39
C CYS A 105 11.36 3.21 -2.85
N LEU A 106 10.51 3.48 -3.85
CA LEU A 106 9.64 2.50 -4.51
C LEU A 106 10.44 1.27 -4.95
N THR A 107 11.56 1.49 -5.64
CA THR A 107 12.40 0.41 -6.15
C THR A 107 12.97 -0.44 -5.00
N VAL A 108 13.42 0.19 -3.92
CA VAL A 108 14.00 -0.51 -2.77
C VAL A 108 12.94 -1.31 -2.01
N VAL A 109 11.78 -0.74 -1.71
CA VAL A 109 10.72 -1.47 -1.00
C VAL A 109 10.21 -2.65 -1.83
N GLN A 110 10.07 -2.48 -3.16
CA GLN A 110 9.72 -3.59 -4.05
C GLN A 110 10.78 -4.70 -4.06
N ALA A 111 12.08 -4.36 -4.04
CA ALA A 111 13.14 -5.36 -3.98
C ALA A 111 13.10 -6.18 -2.68
N ILE A 112 12.79 -5.55 -1.55
CA ILE A 112 12.61 -6.24 -0.26
C ILE A 112 11.38 -7.14 -0.31
N GLY A 113 10.27 -6.66 -0.88
CA GLY A 113 9.06 -7.45 -1.11
C GLY A 113 9.34 -8.71 -1.92
N LEU A 114 10.03 -8.55 -3.06
CA LEU A 114 10.41 -9.69 -3.90
C LEU A 114 11.29 -10.68 -3.14
N GLN A 115 12.22 -10.20 -2.31
CA GLN A 115 13.02 -11.07 -1.46
C GLN A 115 12.15 -11.85 -0.47
N ALA A 116 11.18 -11.20 0.19
CA ALA A 116 10.27 -11.86 1.12
C ALA A 116 9.41 -12.93 0.42
N LEU A 117 8.84 -12.61 -0.74
CA LEU A 117 8.08 -13.55 -1.57
C LEU A 117 8.91 -14.79 -1.94
N LEU A 118 10.15 -14.58 -2.41
CA LEU A 118 11.03 -15.69 -2.81
C LEU A 118 11.44 -16.56 -1.61
N ARG A 119 11.64 -15.96 -0.43
CA ARG A 119 11.90 -16.71 0.81
C ARG A 119 10.69 -17.55 1.21
N GLY A 120 9.49 -16.97 1.20
CA GLY A 120 8.24 -17.67 1.51
C GLY A 120 7.97 -18.87 0.59
N LEU A 121 8.25 -18.72 -0.71
CA LEU A 121 8.16 -19.82 -1.68
C LEU A 121 9.21 -20.93 -1.42
N GLY A 122 10.40 -20.55 -0.97
CA GLY A 122 11.47 -21.49 -0.62
C GLY A 122 11.11 -22.35 0.59
N THR A 123 10.48 -21.75 1.61
CA THR A 123 9.95 -22.47 2.78
C THR A 123 8.76 -23.35 2.44
N ALA A 124 7.86 -22.92 1.55
CA ALA A 124 6.69 -23.70 1.14
C ALA A 124 7.02 -24.94 0.29
N ARG A 125 8.14 -24.94 -0.45
CA ARG A 125 8.60 -26.07 -1.29
C ARG A 125 9.52 -27.07 -0.56
N GLY A 126 9.93 -26.75 0.67
CA GLY A 126 10.74 -27.63 1.52
C GLY A 126 9.93 -28.52 2.47
N GLN A 127 8.60 -28.46 2.40
CA GLN A 127 7.63 -29.33 3.08
C GLN A 127 6.98 -30.27 2.07
#